data_AF-A0A3M5W295-F1
#
_entry.id   AF-A0A3M5W295-F1
#
_cell.length_a   1.000
_cell.length_b   1.000
_cell.length_c   1.000
_cell.angle_alpha   90.00
_cell.angle_beta   90.00
_cell.angle_gamma   90.00
#
_symmetry.space_group_name_H-M   'P 1'
#
loop_
_entity.id
_entity.type
_entity.pdbx_description
1 polymer ?
#
loop_
_entity_poly.entity_id
_entity_poly.type
_entity_poly.pdbx_seq_one_letter_code
_entity_poly.pdbx_strand_id
1 'polypeptide(L)'
;MAQAEKDKWMGGSLDSNVMAAQLQYRRFAIVSTPRSGTHLLRTLLGSHPCIEVHGEAFNRFGQHLLPYSVQDTTAAGVLERHLFRPYFEYVEAVGFVLFRDLDTHWAGQNVWGALADVRDLKIILLDRRNRLERLVSLRKL
;
A
#
# COMPACT_ATOMS: atom_id res chain seq x y z
N MET A 1 -21.94 -47.24 -5.37
CA MET A 1 -21.76 -45.96 -6.07
C MET A 1 -21.96 -44.80 -5.11
N ALA A 2 -21.00 -44.53 -4.21
CA ALA A 2 -21.08 -43.36 -3.32
C ALA A 2 -19.68 -42.95 -2.78
N GLN A 3 -18.64 -43.07 -3.61
CA GLN A 3 -17.26 -42.77 -3.19
C GLN A 3 -16.48 -41.98 -4.26
N ALA A 4 -17.17 -41.20 -5.09
CA ALA A 4 -16.54 -40.42 -6.17
C ALA A 4 -16.70 -38.90 -6.01
N GLU A 5 -17.28 -38.41 -4.90
CA GLU A 5 -17.56 -36.98 -4.72
C GLU A 5 -16.76 -36.29 -3.60
N LYS A 6 -15.87 -37.00 -2.89
CA LYS A 6 -15.10 -36.39 -1.79
C LYS A 6 -13.75 -35.78 -2.18
N ASP A 7 -13.28 -35.98 -3.41
CA ASP A 7 -11.92 -35.56 -3.81
C ASP A 7 -11.87 -34.24 -4.60
N LYS A 8 -12.98 -33.50 -4.73
CA LYS A 8 -13.03 -32.34 -5.64
C LYS A 8 -12.61 -30.99 -5.03
N TRP A 9 -12.36 -30.92 -3.71
CA TRP A 9 -12.11 -29.63 -3.03
C TRP A 9 -11.02 -29.65 -1.94
N MET A 10 -10.05 -30.56 -2.02
CA MET A 10 -8.80 -30.39 -1.29
C MET A 10 -7.86 -29.56 -2.16
N GLY A 11 -8.06 -28.24 -2.13
CA GLY A 11 -7.17 -27.27 -2.75
C GLY A 11 -5.73 -27.59 -2.35
N GLY A 12 -4.92 -27.94 -3.34
CA GLY A 12 -3.54 -28.35 -3.14
C GLY A 12 -2.79 -27.31 -2.33
N SER A 13 -1.97 -27.78 -1.40
CA SER A 13 -0.94 -26.97 -0.75
C SER A 13 -0.24 -26.15 -1.83
N LEU A 14 -0.41 -24.82 -1.83
CA LEU A 14 0.38 -23.98 -2.72
C LEU A 14 1.85 -24.29 -2.45
N ASP A 15 2.58 -24.56 -3.52
CA ASP A 15 4.02 -24.77 -3.46
C ASP A 15 4.65 -23.56 -2.74
N SER A 16 5.47 -23.82 -1.72
CA SER A 16 6.13 -22.77 -0.94
C SER A 16 7.00 -21.87 -1.83
N ASN A 17 7.49 -22.40 -2.95
CA ASN A 17 8.23 -21.63 -3.96
C ASN A 17 7.35 -20.60 -4.66
N VAL A 18 6.09 -20.95 -4.98
CA VAL A 18 5.14 -20.02 -5.61
C VAL A 18 4.80 -18.90 -4.62
N MET A 19 4.53 -19.23 -3.36
CA MET A 19 4.28 -18.20 -2.34
C MET A 19 5.48 -17.28 -2.13
N ALA A 20 6.70 -17.84 -2.16
CA ALA A 20 7.92 -17.05 -2.05
C ALA A 20 8.09 -16.12 -3.27
N ALA A 21 7.88 -16.61 -4.50
CA ALA A 21 7.97 -15.83 -5.73
C ALA A 21 6.96 -14.67 -5.73
N GLN A 22 5.73 -14.91 -5.27
CA GLN A 22 4.68 -13.89 -5.17
C GLN A 22 4.98 -12.76 -4.16
N LEU A 23 6.00 -12.91 -3.32
CA LEU A 23 6.48 -11.89 -2.37
C LEU A 23 7.80 -11.23 -2.82
N GLN A 24 8.35 -11.63 -3.97
CA GLN A 24 9.59 -11.08 -4.55
C GLN A 24 9.32 -9.84 -5.40
N TYR A 25 8.91 -8.76 -4.74
CA TYR A 25 8.80 -7.43 -5.35
C TYR A 25 9.42 -6.37 -4.46
N ARG A 26 9.74 -5.22 -5.06
CA ARG A 26 10.28 -4.07 -4.33
C ARG A 26 9.15 -3.35 -3.60
N ARG A 27 9.34 -3.12 -2.30
CA ARG A 27 8.41 -2.34 -1.48
C ARG A 27 8.79 -0.87 -1.53
N PHE A 28 7.83 0.02 -1.75
CA PHE A 28 8.09 1.45 -1.65
C PHE A 28 6.94 2.25 -1.03
N ALA A 29 7.27 3.42 -0.48
CA ALA A 29 6.29 4.39 -0.02
C ALA A 29 6.56 5.75 -0.70
N ILE A 30 5.51 6.34 -1.26
CA ILE A 30 5.54 7.73 -1.76
C ILE A 30 5.22 8.63 -0.57
N VAL A 31 6.27 9.20 0.02
CA VAL A 31 6.16 10.10 1.16
C VAL A 31 6.06 11.53 0.64
N SER A 32 4.98 12.22 0.99
CA SER A 32 4.76 13.60 0.52
C SER A 32 3.99 14.44 1.52
N THR A 33 3.87 15.73 1.23
CA THR A 33 2.85 16.58 1.86
C THR A 33 1.67 16.76 0.89
N PRO A 34 0.45 17.03 1.38
CA PRO A 34 -0.70 17.25 0.51
C PRO A 34 -0.41 18.28 -0.59
N ARG A 35 -0.97 18.03 -1.78
CA ARG A 35 -0.84 18.92 -2.97
C ARG A 35 0.59 19.06 -3.53
N SER A 36 1.48 18.11 -3.26
CA SER A 36 2.86 18.10 -3.80
C SER A 36 2.99 17.40 -5.17
N GLY A 37 1.89 17.04 -5.82
CA GLY A 37 1.91 16.30 -7.09
C GLY A 37 1.83 14.78 -6.93
N THR A 38 1.51 14.29 -5.73
CA THR A 38 1.42 12.86 -5.40
C THR A 38 0.45 12.11 -6.31
N HIS A 39 -0.67 12.72 -6.70
CA HIS A 39 -1.60 12.12 -7.67
C HIS A 39 -0.94 11.90 -9.04
N LEU A 40 -0.16 12.86 -9.54
CA LEU A 40 0.54 12.73 -10.83
C LEU A 40 1.55 11.58 -10.77
N LEU A 41 2.40 11.55 -9.75
CA LEU A 41 3.39 10.49 -9.59
C LEU A 41 2.72 9.11 -9.43
N ARG A 42 1.66 9.02 -8.63
CA ARG A 42 0.87 7.79 -8.48
C ARG A 42 0.30 7.32 -9.82
N THR A 43 -0.28 8.22 -10.61
CA THR A 43 -0.84 7.89 -11.93
C THR A 43 0.25 7.42 -12.89
N LEU A 44 1.42 8.06 -12.91
CA LEU A 44 2.53 7.65 -13.77
C LEU A 44 3.06 6.27 -13.39
N LEU A 45 3.28 6.02 -12.09
CA LEU A 45 3.73 4.71 -11.62
C LEU A 45 2.67 3.62 -11.86
N GLY A 46 1.41 3.89 -11.56
CA GLY A 46 0.30 2.95 -11.77
C GLY A 46 -0.06 2.71 -13.24
N SER A 47 0.52 3.47 -14.18
CA SER A 47 0.39 3.18 -15.61
C SER A 47 1.34 2.08 -16.09
N HIS A 48 2.33 1.71 -15.28
CA HIS A 48 3.28 0.67 -15.60
C HIS A 48 2.71 -0.71 -15.21
N PRO A 49 2.65 -1.70 -16.13
CA PRO A 49 1.95 -2.96 -15.89
C PRO A 49 2.55 -3.82 -14.77
N CYS A 50 3.85 -3.65 -14.49
CA CYS A 50 4.56 -4.38 -13.42
C CYS A 50 4.56 -3.65 -12.07
N ILE A 51 3.82 -2.55 -11.89
CA ILE A 51 3.83 -1.76 -10.65
C ILE A 51 2.41 -1.65 -10.09
N GLU A 52 2.23 -2.09 -8.85
CA GLU A 52 1.01 -1.86 -8.09
C GLU A 52 1.19 -0.63 -7.19
N VAL A 53 0.28 0.34 -7.26
CA VAL A 53 0.31 1.53 -6.40
C VAL A 53 -1.02 1.75 -5.70
N HIS A 54 -1.02 1.52 -4.39
CA HIS A 54 -2.13 1.81 -3.51
C HIS A 54 -2.26 3.32 -3.27
N GLY A 55 -3.48 3.73 -2.92
CA GLY A 55 -3.77 5.08 -2.48
C GLY A 55 -3.19 5.40 -1.11
N GLU A 56 -3.85 6.30 -0.39
CA GLU A 56 -3.45 6.72 0.94
C GLU A 56 -3.83 5.66 1.97
N ALA A 57 -2.89 4.75 2.26
CA ALA A 57 -3.18 3.53 3.02
C ALA A 57 -3.54 3.78 4.50
N PHE A 58 -3.16 4.94 5.03
CA PHE A 58 -3.39 5.32 6.43
C PHE A 58 -4.23 6.61 6.54
N ASN A 59 -5.03 6.91 5.51
CA ASN A 59 -5.86 8.11 5.48
C ASN A 59 -6.94 8.06 6.58
N ARG A 60 -6.75 8.89 7.61
CA ARG A 60 -7.70 9.01 8.73
C ARG A 60 -9.03 9.67 8.38
N PHE A 61 -9.07 10.47 7.32
CA PHE A 61 -10.29 11.19 6.89
C PHE A 61 -11.12 10.36 5.91
N GLY A 62 -10.47 9.48 5.15
CA GLY A 62 -11.05 8.60 4.14
C GLY A 62 -11.20 7.15 4.60
N GLN A 63 -11.23 6.86 5.90
CA GLN A 63 -11.23 5.47 6.42
C GLN A 63 -12.37 4.62 5.84
N HIS A 64 -13.53 5.23 5.60
CA HIS A 64 -14.69 4.56 5.00
C HIS A 64 -14.48 4.10 3.54
N LEU A 65 -13.42 4.58 2.87
CA LEU A 65 -13.04 4.19 1.51
C LEU A 65 -11.96 3.09 1.51
N LEU A 66 -11.39 2.76 2.67
CA LEU A 66 -10.37 1.74 2.79
C LEU A 66 -11.03 0.35 2.89
N PRO A 67 -10.41 -0.71 2.34
CA PRO A 67 -10.93 -2.06 2.44
C PRO A 67 -10.70 -2.70 3.82
N TYR A 68 -10.31 -1.92 4.81
CA TYR A 68 -10.00 -2.32 6.17
C TYR A 68 -10.34 -1.20 7.15
N SER A 69 -10.57 -1.60 8.40
CA SER A 69 -11.03 -0.72 9.47
C SER A 69 -9.92 -0.45 10.47
N VAL A 70 -9.89 0.76 11.03
CA VAL A 70 -8.92 1.16 12.07
C VAL A 70 -9.16 0.42 13.40
N GLN A 71 -10.38 -0.04 13.65
CA GLN A 71 -10.72 -0.82 14.85
C GLN A 71 -10.18 -2.25 14.78
N ASP A 72 -10.05 -2.82 13.57
CA ASP A 72 -9.82 -4.25 13.39
C ASP A 72 -8.39 -4.58 12.91
N THR A 73 -7.65 -3.57 12.44
CA THR A 73 -6.36 -3.78 11.77
C THR A 73 -5.29 -2.83 12.31
N THR A 74 -4.17 -3.38 12.75
CA THR A 74 -2.98 -2.60 13.14
C THR A 74 -2.24 -2.05 11.92
N ALA A 75 -1.32 -1.11 12.11
CA ALA A 75 -0.52 -0.58 11.01
C ALA A 75 0.31 -1.67 10.30
N ALA A 76 0.92 -2.58 11.08
CA ALA A 76 1.60 -3.76 10.55
C ALA A 76 0.64 -4.69 9.80
N GLY A 77 -0.57 -4.90 10.33
CA GLY A 77 -1.60 -5.69 9.66
C GLY A 77 -2.03 -5.10 8.31
N VAL A 78 -2.12 -3.77 8.20
CA VAL A 78 -2.36 -3.08 6.92
C VAL A 78 -1.24 -3.38 5.92
N LEU A 79 0.02 -3.24 6.36
CA LEU A 79 1.19 -3.49 5.53
C LEU A 79 1.24 -4.94 5.05
N GLU A 80 1.04 -5.93 5.91
CA GLU A 80 1.19 -7.34 5.56
C GLU A 80 0.00 -7.90 4.79
N ARG A 81 -1.23 -7.53 5.16
CA ARG A 81 -2.44 -8.18 4.64
C ARG A 81 -3.05 -7.46 3.45
N HIS A 82 -2.82 -6.15 3.34
CA HIS A 82 -3.50 -5.32 2.33
C HIS A 82 -2.52 -4.73 1.31
N LEU A 83 -1.35 -4.26 1.75
CA LEU A 83 -0.39 -3.62 0.85
C LEU A 83 0.62 -4.62 0.28
N PHE A 84 1.42 -5.23 1.13
CA PHE A 84 2.52 -6.15 0.79
C PHE A 84 2.12 -7.62 0.94
N ARG A 85 0.92 -7.94 0.44
CA ARG A 85 0.43 -9.31 0.26
C ARG A 85 1.11 -10.00 -0.93
N PRO A 86 0.86 -11.31 -1.18
CA PRO A 86 1.25 -11.95 -2.42
C PRO A 86 0.63 -11.26 -3.65
N TYR A 87 1.45 -11.04 -4.67
CA TYR A 87 1.05 -10.56 -6.00
C TYR A 87 1.43 -11.56 -7.08
N PHE A 88 0.91 -11.39 -8.29
CA PHE A 88 1.39 -12.17 -9.44
C PHE A 88 2.88 -11.92 -9.69
N GLU A 89 3.58 -12.92 -10.20
CA GLU A 89 5.04 -12.92 -10.37
C GLU A 89 5.56 -11.81 -11.30
N TYR A 90 4.72 -11.27 -12.19
CA TYR A 90 5.09 -10.15 -13.05
C TYR A 90 5.11 -8.80 -12.31
N VAL A 91 4.58 -8.72 -11.09
CA VAL A 91 4.62 -7.50 -10.29
C VAL A 91 6.02 -7.34 -9.72
N GLU A 92 6.72 -6.31 -10.18
CA GLU A 92 8.10 -6.03 -9.80
C GLU A 92 8.21 -5.05 -8.63
N ALA A 93 7.20 -4.21 -8.43
CA ALA A 93 7.16 -3.24 -7.34
C ALA A 93 5.74 -2.98 -6.82
N VAL A 94 5.63 -2.80 -5.51
CA VAL A 94 4.39 -2.48 -4.81
C VAL A 94 4.64 -1.30 -3.89
N GLY A 95 3.77 -0.31 -3.97
CA GLY A 95 3.85 0.82 -3.05
C GLY A 95 2.52 1.47 -2.75
N PHE A 96 2.59 2.50 -1.91
CA PHE A 96 1.43 3.23 -1.43
C PHE A 96 1.79 4.68 -1.17
N VAL A 97 0.77 5.53 -0.99
CA VAL A 97 0.95 6.93 -0.62
C VAL A 97 0.90 7.10 0.90
N LEU A 98 1.85 7.86 1.44
CA LEU A 98 1.88 8.29 2.83
C LEU A 98 2.05 9.81 2.91
N PHE A 99 1.08 10.51 3.48
CA PHE A 99 1.23 11.92 3.81
C PHE A 99 1.89 12.10 5.16
N ARG A 100 3.15 12.53 5.16
CA ARG A 100 4.03 12.55 6.35
C ARG A 100 3.49 13.34 7.54
N ASP A 101 2.64 14.33 7.28
CA ASP A 101 2.07 15.21 8.31
C ASP A 101 0.65 14.78 8.74
N LEU A 102 -0.02 13.93 7.95
CA LEU A 102 -1.42 13.54 8.18
C LEU A 102 -1.57 12.09 8.66
N ASP A 103 -0.71 11.22 8.15
CA ASP A 103 -0.79 9.76 8.29
C ASP A 103 0.21 9.24 9.34
N THR A 104 0.37 9.99 10.44
CA THR A 104 1.38 9.69 11.48
C THR A 104 0.96 8.58 12.42
N HIS A 105 -0.36 8.38 12.59
CA HIS A 105 -0.92 7.40 13.52
C HIS A 105 -2.04 6.59 12.88
N TRP A 106 -2.09 5.30 13.21
CA TRP A 106 -3.15 4.37 12.83
C TRP A 106 -3.47 3.47 14.01
N ALA A 107 -4.74 3.38 14.40
CA ALA A 107 -5.18 2.64 15.59
C ALA A 107 -4.40 3.01 16.88
N GLY A 108 -4.04 4.28 17.04
CA GLY A 108 -3.22 4.76 18.16
C GLY A 108 -1.73 4.43 18.08
N GLN A 109 -1.28 3.68 17.06
CA GLN A 109 0.12 3.32 16.85
C GLN A 109 0.79 4.27 15.87
N ASN A 110 2.08 4.52 16.06
CA ASN A 110 2.89 5.32 15.14
C ASN A 110 3.13 4.55 13.83
N VAL A 111 2.69 5.11 12.70
CA VAL A 111 2.82 4.47 11.39
C VAL A 111 4.29 4.33 10.97
N TRP A 112 5.13 5.31 11.29
CA TRP A 112 6.56 5.26 10.96
C TRP A 112 7.29 4.13 11.67
N GLY A 113 6.87 3.78 12.89
CA GLY A 113 7.37 2.59 13.59
C GLY A 113 7.12 1.32 12.79
N ALA A 114 5.87 1.10 12.36
CA ALA A 114 5.51 -0.04 11.53
C ALA A 114 6.25 -0.07 10.18
N LEU A 115 6.51 1.11 9.58
CA LEU A 115 7.29 1.21 8.34
C LEU A 115 8.77 0.93 8.53
N ALA A 116 9.35 1.25 9.69
CA ALA A 116 10.75 0.97 10.00
C ALA A 116 11.03 -0.54 10.06
N ASP A 117 10.03 -1.34 10.42
CA ASP A 117 10.12 -2.80 10.46
C ASP A 117 10.00 -3.46 9.07
N VAL A 118 9.61 -2.70 8.03
CA VAL A 118 9.52 -3.21 6.66
C VAL A 118 10.92 -3.29 6.04
N ARG A 119 11.42 -4.51 5.90
CA ARG A 119 12.70 -4.77 5.22
C ARG A 119 12.69 -4.28 3.78
N ASP A 120 13.80 -3.63 3.40
CA ASP A 120 14.07 -3.13 2.05
C ASP A 120 13.05 -2.10 1.51
N LEU A 121 12.27 -1.45 2.39
CA LEU A 121 11.34 -0.40 1.99
C LEU A 121 12.10 0.79 1.38
N LYS A 122 11.78 1.11 0.12
CA LYS A 122 12.28 2.30 -0.57
C LYS A 122 11.37 3.49 -0.31
N ILE A 123 11.95 4.65 -0.02
CA ILE A 123 11.18 5.89 0.18
C ILE A 123 11.36 6.80 -1.02
N ILE A 124 10.26 7.15 -1.68
CA ILE A 124 10.22 8.20 -2.70
C ILE A 124 9.70 9.47 -2.02
N LEU A 125 10.62 10.36 -1.64
CA LEU A 125 10.27 11.64 -1.03
C LEU A 125 9.90 12.66 -2.11
N LEU A 126 8.62 13.03 -2.15
CA LEU A 126 8.11 14.04 -3.07
C LEU A 126 7.81 15.34 -2.32
N ASP A 127 8.60 16.38 -2.61
CA ASP A 127 8.40 17.72 -2.08
C ASP A 127 8.26 18.76 -3.21
N ARG A 128 7.44 19.78 -2.98
CA ARG A 128 7.23 20.90 -3.92
C ARG A 128 7.81 22.16 -3.30
N ARG A 129 8.90 22.66 -3.91
CA ARG A 129 9.62 23.86 -3.42
C ARG A 129 8.81 25.15 -3.50
N ASN A 130 7.79 25.24 -4.36
CA ASN A 130 6.98 26.46 -4.52
C ASN A 130 5.76 26.49 -3.59
N ARG A 131 5.89 27.19 -2.45
CA ARG A 131 4.85 27.32 -1.41
C ARG A 131 3.62 28.14 -1.85
N LEU A 132 3.78 29.07 -2.80
CA LEU A 132 2.69 29.96 -3.26
C LEU A 132 1.62 29.20 -4.05
N GLU A 133 2.00 28.23 -4.88
CA GLU A 133 1.04 27.41 -5.62
C GLU A 133 0.23 26.47 -4.72
N ARG A 134 0.79 26.06 -3.56
CA ARG A 134 0.09 25.22 -2.57
C ARG A 134 -1.10 25.98 -1.96
N LEU A 135 -0.92 27.26 -1.64
CA LEU A 135 -1.98 28.13 -1.10
C LEU A 135 -3.08 28.39 -2.14
N VAL A 136 -2.72 28.63 -3.40
CA VAL A 136 -3.69 28.89 -4.49
C VAL A 136 -4.50 27.63 -4.83
N SER A 137 -3.89 26.44 -4.79
CA SER A 137 -4.63 25.18 -4.96
C SER A 137 -5.57 24.87 -3.79
N LEU A 138 -5.28 25.35 -2.58
CA LEU A 138 -6.14 25.14 -1.40
C LEU A 138 -7.39 26.04 -1.42
N ARG A 139 -7.32 27.21 -2.06
CA ARG A 139 -8.45 28.17 -2.17
C ARG A 139 -9.48 27.84 -3.26
N LYS A 140 -9.30 26.76 -4.02
CA LYS A 140 -10.22 26.35 -5.11
C LYS A 140 -11.22 25.26 -4.70
N LEU A 141 -11.34 24.96 -3.39
CA LEU A 141 -12.46 24.23 -2.79
C LEU A 141 -13.53 25.23 -2.37
#